data_AF-A0A4Y1Z7D8-F1
#
_entry.id   AF-A0A4Y1Z7D8-F1
#
_cell.length_a   1.000
_cell.length_b   1.000
_cell.length_c   1.000
_cell.angle_alpha   90.00
_cell.angle_beta   90.00
_cell.angle_gamma   90.00
#
_symmetry.space_group_name_H-M   'P 1'
#
loop_
_entity.id
_entity.type
_entity.pdbx_description
1 polymer ?
#
loop_
_entity_poly.entity_id
_entity_poly.type
_entity_poly.pdbx_seq_one_letter_code
_entity_poly.pdbx_strand_id
1 'polypeptide(L)'
;MNYIFDAGLNAFPIYEDFPKDGGINYFNETQGVFDAISAINAAVQLGLPEGTIIYFAVDADALDGEITSNIIPYFSGLKKRFTSDNYPNYRIGVYGTRNVCSRVTEAGYAVKSFVSDMSTGWSGNLGFKMPSNWSYDQFRTITVGNATLGFVEVDMDGYSDRDKGINYVKESVNTTPTQDELDAARVNAFNKIKEKHLCY
;
A
#
# COMPACT_ATOMS: atom_id res chain seq x y z
N MET A 1 10.80 -13.63 0.55
CA MET A 1 11.02 -12.92 1.82
C MET A 1 12.18 -13.51 2.63
N ASN A 2 12.28 -14.83 2.84
CA ASN A 2 13.29 -15.42 3.75
C ASN A 2 14.74 -15.00 3.44
N TYR A 3 15.18 -14.99 2.18
CA TYR A 3 16.52 -14.50 1.81
C TYR A 3 16.82 -13.05 2.22
N ILE A 4 15.79 -12.19 2.28
CA ILE A 4 15.95 -10.79 2.72
C ILE A 4 16.20 -10.77 4.23
N PHE A 5 15.38 -11.48 5.00
CA PHE A 5 15.44 -11.50 6.46
C PHE A 5 16.67 -12.25 6.99
N ASP A 6 17.05 -13.37 6.35
CA ASP A 6 18.24 -14.14 6.68
C ASP A 6 19.53 -13.34 6.45
N ALA A 7 19.51 -12.37 5.53
CA ALA A 7 20.59 -11.41 5.31
C ALA A 7 20.60 -10.25 6.34
N GLY A 8 19.69 -10.25 7.31
CA GLY A 8 19.55 -9.20 8.32
C GLY A 8 18.91 -7.91 7.77
N LEU A 9 18.26 -7.98 6.62
CA LEU A 9 17.58 -6.84 6.00
C LEU A 9 16.10 -6.79 6.41
N ASN A 10 15.53 -5.59 6.35
CA ASN A 10 14.10 -5.37 6.51
C ASN A 10 13.45 -5.14 5.14
N ALA A 11 12.14 -5.32 5.06
CA ALA A 11 11.32 -4.97 3.91
C ALA A 11 10.22 -3.99 4.34
N PHE A 12 9.72 -3.17 3.42
CA PHE A 12 8.50 -2.38 3.63
C PHE A 12 7.63 -2.50 2.38
N PRO A 13 6.30 -2.67 2.52
CA PRO A 13 5.44 -2.88 1.35
C PRO A 13 5.01 -1.54 0.73
N ILE A 14 5.16 -1.46 -0.59
CA ILE A 14 4.57 -0.43 -1.44
C ILE A 14 3.56 -1.12 -2.37
N TYR A 15 2.40 -0.49 -2.57
CA TYR A 15 1.40 -0.90 -3.55
C TYR A 15 1.37 0.14 -4.66
N GLU A 16 1.57 -0.34 -5.87
CA GLU A 16 1.44 0.41 -7.10
C GLU A 16 0.76 -0.48 -8.12
N ASP A 17 -0.32 0.02 -8.70
CA ASP A 17 -0.98 -0.57 -9.85
C ASP A 17 -1.30 0.59 -10.79
N PHE A 18 -1.14 0.41 -12.10
CA PHE A 18 -1.25 1.51 -13.05
C PHE A 18 -1.79 1.05 -14.40
N PRO A 19 -2.66 1.84 -15.05
CA PRO A 19 -2.80 1.78 -16.50
C PRO A 19 -1.48 2.28 -17.10
N LYS A 20 -0.90 1.52 -18.03
CA LYS A 20 0.35 1.83 -18.76
C LYS A 20 0.37 3.20 -19.49
N ASP A 21 -0.72 3.98 -19.40
CA ASP A 21 -0.94 5.27 -20.04
C ASP A 21 -0.92 6.46 -19.04
N GLY A 22 -0.60 6.24 -17.75
CA GLY A 22 0.08 7.24 -16.89
C GLY A 22 -0.69 8.51 -16.50
N GLY A 23 -2.01 8.44 -16.24
CA GLY A 23 -2.83 9.65 -16.05
C GLY A 23 -3.41 9.84 -14.64
N ILE A 24 -3.61 11.11 -14.27
CA ILE A 24 -4.24 11.52 -13.00
C ILE A 24 -5.65 10.93 -12.77
N ASN A 25 -6.36 10.58 -13.85
CA ASN A 25 -7.73 10.03 -13.79
C ASN A 25 -7.81 8.64 -13.18
N TYR A 26 -6.71 7.90 -13.14
CA TYR A 26 -6.63 6.64 -12.40
C TYR A 26 -7.02 6.85 -10.94
N PHE A 27 -6.53 7.94 -10.34
CA PHE A 27 -6.79 8.28 -8.96
C PHE A 27 -8.21 8.84 -8.80
N ASN A 28 -9.10 7.97 -8.35
CA ASN A 28 -10.45 8.32 -7.92
C ASN A 28 -10.88 7.38 -6.79
N GLU A 29 -11.99 7.72 -6.14
CA GLU A 29 -12.48 6.98 -4.98
C GLU A 29 -12.76 5.50 -5.26
N THR A 30 -13.37 5.18 -6.40
CA THR A 30 -13.67 3.80 -6.80
C THR A 30 -12.39 3.00 -6.98
N GLN A 31 -11.37 3.58 -7.63
CA GLN A 31 -10.07 2.94 -7.80
C GLN A 31 -9.40 2.69 -6.45
N GLY A 32 -9.44 3.67 -5.54
CA GLY A 32 -8.91 3.51 -4.18
C GLY A 32 -9.58 2.37 -3.41
N VAL A 33 -10.88 2.13 -3.60
CA VAL A 33 -11.55 0.96 -3.01
C VAL A 33 -10.99 -0.34 -3.58
N PHE A 34 -10.79 -0.45 -4.89
CA PHE A 34 -10.26 -1.67 -5.52
C PHE A 34 -8.81 -1.93 -5.13
N ASP A 35 -7.97 -0.90 -5.14
CA ASP A 35 -6.57 -1.02 -4.77
C ASP A 35 -6.38 -1.39 -3.30
N ALA A 36 -7.22 -0.87 -2.40
CA ALA A 36 -7.19 -1.31 -1.01
C ALA A 36 -7.48 -2.81 -0.87
N ILE A 37 -8.45 -3.34 -1.62
CA ILE A 37 -8.77 -4.78 -1.59
C ILE A 37 -7.56 -5.58 -2.09
N SER A 38 -6.99 -5.18 -3.22
CA SER A 38 -5.81 -5.84 -3.81
C SER A 38 -4.63 -5.81 -2.85
N ALA A 39 -4.31 -4.65 -2.29
CA ALA A 39 -3.21 -4.45 -1.35
C ALA A 39 -3.39 -5.26 -0.05
N ILE A 40 -4.60 -5.23 0.55
CA ILE A 40 -4.89 -5.99 1.77
C ILE A 40 -4.77 -7.49 1.49
N ASN A 41 -5.34 -7.98 0.39
CA ASN A 41 -5.27 -9.40 0.03
C ASN A 41 -3.83 -9.85 -0.24
N ALA A 42 -3.05 -9.06 -0.99
CA ALA A 42 -1.64 -9.34 -1.23
C ALA A 42 -0.85 -9.35 0.08
N ALA A 43 -1.08 -8.37 0.96
CA ALA A 43 -0.43 -8.30 2.26
C ALA A 43 -0.76 -9.52 3.16
N VAL A 44 -2.03 -9.94 3.20
CA VAL A 44 -2.45 -11.16 3.91
C VAL A 44 -1.76 -12.40 3.33
N GLN A 45 -1.77 -12.55 2.00
CA GLN A 45 -1.17 -13.71 1.32
C GLN A 45 0.35 -13.78 1.52
N LEU A 46 1.02 -12.63 1.57
CA LEU A 46 2.44 -12.52 1.87
C LEU A 46 2.75 -12.71 3.36
N GLY A 47 1.74 -12.84 4.22
CA GLY A 47 1.90 -13.03 5.65
C GLY A 47 2.41 -11.77 6.36
N LEU A 48 2.11 -10.57 5.85
CA LEU A 48 2.62 -9.35 6.47
C LEU A 48 2.12 -9.23 7.94
N PRO A 49 2.99 -8.83 8.88
CA PRO A 49 2.61 -8.65 10.27
C PRO A 49 1.45 -7.68 10.46
N GLU A 50 0.70 -7.87 11.55
CA GLU A 50 -0.39 -6.95 11.92
C GLU A 50 0.15 -5.52 12.09
N GLY A 51 -0.63 -4.52 11.65
CA GLY A 51 -0.24 -3.12 11.79
C GLY A 51 0.81 -2.62 10.79
N THR A 52 1.27 -3.47 9.87
CA THR A 52 2.21 -3.08 8.79
C THR A 52 1.65 -1.90 8.00
N ILE A 53 2.52 -0.92 7.69
CA ILE A 53 2.19 0.23 6.85
C ILE A 53 2.38 -0.17 5.39
N ILE A 54 1.34 -0.02 4.58
CA ILE A 54 1.38 -0.21 3.12
C ILE A 54 1.39 1.17 2.47
N TYR A 55 2.47 1.48 1.77
CA TYR A 55 2.61 2.75 1.06
C TYR A 55 1.88 2.68 -0.29
N PHE A 56 0.86 3.51 -0.50
CA PHE A 56 0.14 3.56 -1.78
C PHE A 56 0.79 4.61 -2.69
N ALA A 57 1.18 4.17 -3.88
CA ALA A 57 1.91 5.01 -4.82
C ALA A 57 1.03 6.01 -5.56
N VAL A 58 1.46 7.26 -5.55
CA VAL A 58 1.03 8.29 -6.50
C VAL A 58 2.24 8.64 -7.36
N ASP A 59 2.51 7.80 -8.34
CA ASP A 59 3.59 7.97 -9.31
C ASP A 59 3.14 8.89 -10.46
N ALA A 60 2.84 10.13 -10.11
CA ALA A 60 2.45 11.18 -11.05
C ALA A 60 2.85 12.57 -10.53
N ASP A 61 3.14 13.49 -11.47
CA ASP A 61 3.32 14.91 -11.15
C ASP A 61 1.99 15.63 -10.95
N ALA A 62 1.25 15.25 -9.89
CA ALA A 62 -0.05 15.82 -9.59
C ALA A 62 0.07 17.27 -9.11
N LEU A 63 -0.59 18.18 -9.82
CA LEU A 63 -0.74 19.58 -9.42
C LEU A 63 -1.64 19.71 -8.19
N ASP A 64 -1.57 20.84 -7.47
CA ASP A 64 -2.33 21.03 -6.23
C ASP A 64 -3.86 20.86 -6.40
N GLY A 65 -4.39 21.31 -7.54
CA GLY A 65 -5.79 21.11 -7.91
C GLY A 65 -6.13 19.63 -8.12
N GLU A 66 -5.25 18.90 -8.79
CA GLU A 66 -5.37 17.46 -9.05
C GLU A 66 -5.24 16.62 -7.78
N ILE A 67 -4.38 17.03 -6.84
CA ILE A 67 -4.32 16.41 -5.51
C ILE A 67 -5.71 16.50 -4.86
N THR A 68 -6.34 17.66 -4.94
CA THR A 68 -7.66 17.90 -4.36
C THR A 68 -8.76 17.10 -5.08
N SER A 69 -8.76 17.06 -6.41
CA SER A 69 -9.84 16.46 -7.20
C SER A 69 -9.69 14.95 -7.43
N ASN A 70 -8.48 14.39 -7.32
CA ASN A 70 -8.18 13.01 -7.70
C ASN A 70 -7.53 12.21 -6.56
N ILE A 71 -6.41 12.73 -6.02
CA ILE A 71 -5.61 11.99 -5.04
C ILE A 71 -6.34 11.88 -3.69
N ILE A 72 -6.91 12.97 -3.19
CA ILE A 72 -7.67 12.98 -1.93
C ILE A 72 -8.89 12.03 -2.00
N PRO A 73 -9.72 12.04 -3.06
CA PRO A 73 -10.77 11.04 -3.25
C PRO A 73 -10.26 9.60 -3.32
N TYR A 74 -9.13 9.35 -4.00
CA TYR A 74 -8.49 8.04 -4.03
C TYR A 74 -8.15 7.53 -2.62
N PHE A 75 -7.48 8.36 -1.82
CA PHE A 75 -7.13 8.02 -0.43
C PHE A 75 -8.35 7.89 0.50
N SER A 76 -9.45 8.61 0.22
CA SER A 76 -10.74 8.38 0.88
C SER A 76 -11.26 6.96 0.60
N GLY A 77 -11.21 6.51 -0.66
CA GLY A 77 -11.57 5.14 -1.06
C GLY A 77 -10.74 4.07 -0.35
N LEU A 78 -9.41 4.28 -0.28
CA LEU A 78 -8.51 3.43 0.50
C LEU A 78 -8.95 3.34 1.97
N LYS A 79 -9.18 4.51 2.59
CA LYS A 79 -9.56 4.60 4.00
C LYS A 79 -10.87 3.89 4.32
N LYS A 80 -11.86 3.94 3.41
CA LYS A 80 -13.14 3.23 3.58
C LYS A 80 -12.92 1.73 3.77
N ARG A 81 -12.10 1.10 2.93
CA ARG A 81 -11.82 -0.35 3.03
C ARG A 81 -10.92 -0.72 4.19
N PHE A 82 -9.90 0.09 4.46
CA PHE A 82 -9.02 -0.10 5.62
C PHE A 82 -9.76 0.01 6.96
N THR A 83 -10.92 0.67 6.99
CA THR A 83 -11.76 0.79 8.18
C THR A 83 -12.83 -0.31 8.26
N SER A 84 -13.35 -0.77 7.13
CA SER A 84 -14.47 -1.75 7.11
C SER A 84 -14.03 -3.21 7.07
N ASP A 85 -12.88 -3.52 6.47
CA ASP A 85 -12.51 -4.89 6.09
C ASP A 85 -10.98 -5.07 6.04
N ASN A 86 -10.34 -4.99 7.21
CA ASN A 86 -8.89 -5.01 7.39
C ASN A 86 -8.54 -5.68 8.74
N TYR A 87 -8.81 -6.98 8.85
CA TYR A 87 -8.61 -7.74 10.09
C TYR A 87 -7.15 -7.76 10.61
N PRO A 88 -6.10 -7.66 9.76
CA PRO A 88 -4.71 -7.45 10.22
C PRO A 88 -4.37 -6.00 10.60
N ASN A 89 -5.34 -5.09 10.65
CA ASN A 89 -5.15 -3.69 11.04
C ASN A 89 -4.00 -2.99 10.29
N TYR A 90 -3.78 -3.32 9.02
CA TYR A 90 -2.79 -2.62 8.19
C TYR A 90 -3.06 -1.12 8.16
N ARG A 91 -2.03 -0.34 7.90
CA ARG A 91 -2.09 1.13 7.95
C ARG A 91 -1.71 1.71 6.59
N ILE A 92 -2.31 2.85 6.26
CA ILE A 92 -2.05 3.53 4.98
C ILE A 92 -0.82 4.41 5.12
N GLY A 93 0.20 4.17 4.30
CA GLY A 93 1.26 5.12 3.96
C GLY A 93 0.98 5.73 2.59
N VAL A 94 1.63 6.85 2.28
CA VAL A 94 1.59 7.48 0.95
C VAL A 94 2.99 7.49 0.35
N TYR A 95 3.11 7.06 -0.91
CA TYR A 95 4.27 7.35 -1.75
C TYR A 95 3.91 8.43 -2.78
N GLY A 96 4.82 9.38 -3.00
CA GLY A 96 4.65 10.41 -4.03
C GLY A 96 5.42 11.69 -3.70
N THR A 97 5.14 12.76 -4.44
CA THR A 97 5.83 14.05 -4.24
C THR A 97 5.64 14.60 -2.84
N ARG A 98 6.51 15.53 -2.42
CA ARG A 98 6.40 16.23 -1.12
C ARG A 98 5.02 16.86 -0.92
N ASN A 99 4.44 17.49 -1.95
CA ASN A 99 3.10 18.07 -1.86
C ASN A 99 2.03 16.99 -1.68
N VAL A 100 2.04 15.93 -2.49
CA VAL A 100 1.10 14.79 -2.34
C VAL A 100 1.18 14.22 -0.93
N CYS A 101 2.39 13.89 -0.46
CA CYS A 101 2.62 13.32 0.86
C CYS A 101 2.08 14.21 1.99
N SER A 102 2.33 15.52 1.90
CA SER A 102 1.85 16.49 2.89
C SER A 102 0.32 16.58 2.89
N ARG A 103 -0.29 16.78 1.72
CA ARG A 103 -1.74 16.95 1.57
C ARG A 103 -2.53 15.71 2.02
N VAL A 104 -2.07 14.51 1.66
CA VAL A 104 -2.70 13.25 2.07
C VAL A 104 -2.57 13.02 3.58
N THR A 105 -1.42 13.35 4.16
CA THR A 105 -1.20 13.29 5.61
C THR A 105 -2.09 14.28 6.36
N GLU A 106 -2.16 15.53 5.90
CA GLU A 106 -2.99 16.60 6.49
C GLU A 106 -4.50 16.27 6.41
N ALA A 107 -4.92 15.57 5.35
CA ALA A 107 -6.28 15.04 5.23
C ALA A 107 -6.58 13.85 6.18
N GLY A 108 -5.57 13.34 6.90
CA GLY A 108 -5.72 12.26 7.87
C GLY A 108 -5.78 10.85 7.26
N TYR A 109 -5.40 10.69 5.99
CA TYR A 109 -5.48 9.39 5.32
C TYR A 109 -4.22 8.55 5.42
N ALA A 110 -3.03 9.16 5.46
CA ALA A 110 -1.76 8.45 5.59
C ALA A 110 -1.08 8.70 6.93
N VAL A 111 -0.50 7.64 7.52
CA VAL A 111 0.22 7.72 8.80
C VAL A 111 1.71 8.04 8.65
N LYS A 112 2.27 7.77 7.46
CA LYS A 112 3.69 7.97 7.10
C LYS A 112 3.82 8.29 5.62
N SER A 113 4.92 8.95 5.26
CA SER A 113 5.23 9.31 3.87
C SER A 113 6.50 8.60 3.37
N PHE A 114 6.47 8.18 2.12
CA PHE A 114 7.61 7.76 1.33
C PHE A 114 7.74 8.75 0.18
N VAL A 115 8.75 9.61 0.22
CA VAL A 115 8.84 10.77 -0.69
C VAL A 115 9.58 10.39 -1.97
N SER A 116 9.08 10.85 -3.13
CA SER A 116 9.69 10.59 -4.45
C SER A 116 10.63 11.72 -4.90
N ASP A 117 11.64 12.07 -4.09
CA ASP A 117 12.57 13.18 -4.41
C ASP A 117 13.47 12.91 -5.64
N MET A 118 13.57 11.66 -6.10
CA MET A 118 14.29 11.29 -7.33
C MET A 118 13.65 11.95 -8.57
N SER A 119 12.34 12.17 -8.55
CA SER A 119 11.61 12.91 -9.58
C SER A 119 11.80 14.42 -9.42
N THR A 120 13.04 14.89 -9.60
CA THR A 120 13.44 16.29 -9.35
C THR A 120 12.74 17.29 -10.26
N GLY A 121 12.19 16.84 -11.39
CA GLY A 121 11.43 17.67 -12.33
C GLY A 121 9.95 17.82 -11.99
N TRP A 122 9.43 17.04 -11.04
CA TRP A 122 8.01 17.10 -10.67
C TRP A 122 7.71 18.31 -9.82
N SER A 123 6.70 19.07 -10.23
CA SER A 123 6.25 20.30 -9.59
C SER A 123 5.97 20.12 -8.09
N GLY A 124 5.43 18.97 -7.68
CA GLY A 124 5.12 18.66 -6.28
C GLY A 124 6.35 18.53 -5.36
N ASN A 125 7.56 18.44 -5.90
CA ASN A 125 8.82 18.43 -5.14
C ASN A 125 9.48 19.81 -5.08
N LEU A 126 9.10 20.73 -5.97
CA LEU A 126 9.70 22.05 -6.09
C LEU A 126 9.03 23.04 -5.14
N GLY A 127 9.78 23.52 -4.14
CA GLY A 127 9.29 24.55 -3.21
C GLY A 127 8.46 24.03 -2.04
N PHE A 128 8.18 22.73 -1.99
CA PHE A 128 7.51 22.07 -0.85
C PHE A 128 8.54 21.54 0.16
N LYS A 129 8.22 21.70 1.45
CA LYS A 129 9.04 21.17 2.54
C LYS A 129 8.89 19.64 2.62
N MET A 130 9.91 18.98 3.15
CA MET A 130 9.83 17.56 3.50
C MET A 130 8.73 17.34 4.56
N PRO A 131 7.75 16.45 4.32
CA PRO A 131 6.67 16.17 5.29
C PRO A 131 7.25 15.61 6.60
N SER A 132 6.76 16.07 7.75
CA SER A 132 7.35 15.74 9.06
C SER A 132 7.27 14.25 9.45
N ASN A 133 6.37 13.50 8.81
CA ASN A 133 6.15 12.07 8.99
C ASN A 133 6.86 11.20 7.92
N TRP A 134 7.78 11.76 7.11
CA TRP A 134 8.56 11.00 6.14
C TRP A 134 9.30 9.85 6.81
N SER A 135 9.21 8.66 6.22
CA SER A 135 9.87 7.43 6.67
C SER A 135 11.01 7.05 5.73
N TYR A 136 10.71 7.14 4.44
CA TYR A 136 11.60 6.84 3.32
C TYR A 136 11.61 8.03 2.34
N ASP A 137 12.70 8.18 1.60
CA ASP A 137 12.91 9.26 0.63
C ASP A 137 13.69 8.73 -0.57
N GLN A 138 13.04 8.44 -1.69
CA GLN A 138 13.67 7.94 -2.90
C GLN A 138 14.46 9.07 -3.55
N PHE A 139 15.76 8.90 -3.79
CA PHE A 139 16.61 9.99 -4.30
C PHE A 139 17.51 9.62 -5.47
N ARG A 140 17.67 8.33 -5.81
CA ARG A 140 18.56 7.91 -6.90
C ARG A 140 18.36 6.46 -7.35
N THR A 141 18.34 6.20 -8.66
CA THR A 141 18.52 4.84 -9.21
C THR A 141 19.99 4.49 -9.39
N ILE A 142 20.35 3.25 -9.07
CA ILE A 142 21.61 2.62 -9.40
C ILE A 142 21.36 1.29 -10.13
N THR A 143 22.36 0.78 -10.85
CA THR A 143 22.31 -0.57 -11.43
C THR A 143 23.21 -1.49 -10.61
N VAL A 144 22.65 -2.58 -10.10
CA VAL A 144 23.36 -3.60 -9.34
C VAL A 144 23.38 -4.89 -10.16
N GLY A 145 24.52 -5.59 -10.17
CA GLY A 145 24.64 -6.89 -10.83
C GLY A 145 25.96 -7.09 -11.54
N ASN A 146 26.02 -8.16 -12.35
CA ASN A 146 27.18 -8.49 -13.16
C ASN A 146 26.77 -9.31 -14.39
N ALA A 147 27.71 -9.52 -15.31
CA ALA A 147 27.46 -10.23 -16.57
C ALA A 147 26.97 -11.68 -16.40
N THR A 148 27.20 -12.32 -15.24
CA THR A 148 26.79 -13.70 -14.96
C THR A 148 25.39 -13.79 -14.36
N LEU A 149 25.02 -12.87 -13.46
CA LEU A 149 23.74 -12.89 -12.74
C LEU A 149 22.69 -11.95 -13.35
N GLY A 150 23.10 -11.11 -14.31
CA GLY A 150 22.27 -10.04 -14.86
C GLY A 150 22.46 -8.74 -14.10
N PHE A 151 21.86 -7.69 -14.64
CA PHE A 151 21.81 -6.35 -14.06
C PHE A 151 20.36 -6.01 -13.71
N VAL A 152 20.16 -5.37 -12.56
CA VAL A 152 18.86 -4.91 -12.06
C VAL A 152 19.00 -3.46 -11.62
N GLU A 153 18.04 -2.63 -11.99
CA GLU A 153 17.92 -1.26 -11.48
C GLU A 153 17.30 -1.29 -10.08
N VAL A 154 17.91 -0.54 -9.17
CA VAL A 154 17.52 -0.45 -7.77
C VAL A 154 17.48 1.02 -7.38
N ASP A 155 16.38 1.45 -6.79
CA ASP A 155 16.25 2.78 -6.23
C ASP A 155 16.82 2.83 -4.82
N MET A 156 17.52 3.92 -4.55
CA MET A 156 18.15 4.22 -3.28
C MET A 156 17.22 5.14 -2.49
N ASP A 157 16.81 4.65 -1.32
CA ASP A 157 15.94 5.37 -0.41
C ASP A 157 16.69 5.82 0.85
N GLY A 158 16.51 7.08 1.24
CA GLY A 158 16.93 7.62 2.51
C GLY A 158 16.01 7.12 3.63
N TYR A 159 16.57 6.77 4.78
CA TYR A 159 15.82 6.20 5.89
C TYR A 159 15.84 7.09 7.13
N SER A 160 14.67 7.40 7.69
CA SER A 160 14.53 8.34 8.84
C SER A 160 14.40 7.69 10.21
N ASP A 161 14.48 6.36 10.33
CA ASP A 161 14.20 5.59 11.57
C ASP A 161 12.72 5.59 12.03
N ARG A 162 11.80 6.16 11.24
CA ARG A 162 10.39 6.32 11.63
C ARG A 162 9.47 5.14 11.35
N ASP A 163 9.82 4.30 10.40
CA ASP A 163 9.18 3.01 10.12
C ASP A 163 10.29 1.98 9.91
N LYS A 164 10.38 0.94 10.74
CA LYS A 164 11.43 -0.07 10.59
C LYS A 164 11.13 -1.09 9.50
N GLY A 165 9.95 -1.00 8.90
CA GLY A 165 9.44 -2.04 8.03
C GLY A 165 9.21 -3.34 8.83
N ILE A 166 9.33 -4.44 8.12
CA ILE A 166 9.14 -5.79 8.63
C ILE A 166 10.44 -6.57 8.47
N ASN A 167 10.71 -7.46 9.41
CA ASN A 167 11.83 -8.39 9.38
C ASN A 167 11.38 -9.85 9.50
N TYR A 168 10.08 -10.09 9.38
CA TYR A 168 9.47 -11.42 9.33
C TYR A 168 8.15 -11.36 8.58
N VAL A 169 7.67 -12.53 8.16
CA VAL A 169 6.30 -12.76 7.72
C VAL A 169 5.71 -13.88 8.57
N LYS A 170 4.40 -13.82 8.83
CA LYS A 170 3.66 -14.93 9.41
C LYS A 170 3.68 -16.07 8.38
N GLU A 171 4.07 -17.26 8.82
CA GLU A 171 3.91 -18.45 7.98
C GLU A 171 2.44 -18.57 7.57
N SER A 172 2.20 -18.89 6.30
CA SER A 172 0.86 -19.28 5.87
C SER A 172 0.44 -20.48 6.72
N VAL A 173 -0.57 -20.28 7.56
CA VAL A 173 -1.25 -21.39 8.20
C VAL A 173 -1.88 -22.18 7.05
N ASN A 174 -1.23 -23.27 6.61
CA ASN A 174 -1.83 -24.28 5.76
C ASN A 174 -2.88 -25.07 6.58
N THR A 175 -3.85 -24.37 7.18
CA THR A 175 -5.10 -24.98 7.58
C THR A 175 -5.92 -25.07 6.32
N THR A 176 -5.77 -26.18 5.58
CA THR A 176 -6.88 -26.66 4.79
C THR A 176 -8.07 -26.72 5.75
N PRO A 177 -9.14 -25.93 5.53
CA PRO A 177 -10.30 -26.01 6.39
C PRO A 177 -10.72 -27.47 6.42
N THR A 178 -10.87 -28.00 7.62
CA THR A 178 -11.37 -29.36 7.79
C THR A 178 -12.72 -29.47 7.08
N GLN A 179 -13.07 -30.67 6.63
CA GLN A 179 -14.37 -30.90 5.98
C GLN A 179 -15.52 -30.43 6.89
N ASP A 180 -15.35 -30.55 8.22
CA ASP A 180 -16.28 -30.09 9.23
C ASP A 180 -16.43 -28.57 9.26
N GLU A 181 -15.36 -27.81 9.10
CA GLU A 181 -15.41 -26.33 9.02
C GLU A 181 -16.10 -25.87 7.73
N LEU A 182 -15.86 -26.57 6.61
CA LEU A 182 -16.55 -26.30 5.35
C LEU A 182 -18.05 -26.61 5.44
N ASP A 183 -18.40 -27.71 6.10
CA ASP A 183 -19.79 -28.12 6.26
C ASP A 183 -20.53 -27.23 7.26
N ALA A 184 -19.89 -26.80 8.34
CA ALA A 184 -20.43 -25.79 9.25
C ALA A 184 -20.66 -24.44 8.55
N ALA A 185 -19.71 -24.00 7.72
CA ALA A 185 -19.85 -22.78 6.93
C ALA A 185 -21.00 -22.87 5.91
N ARG A 186 -21.16 -24.01 5.24
CA ARG A 186 -22.28 -24.27 4.32
C ARG A 186 -23.62 -24.24 5.05
N VAL A 187 -23.75 -24.91 6.20
CA VAL A 187 -24.98 -24.92 7.00
C VAL A 187 -25.36 -23.51 7.46
N ASN A 188 -24.38 -22.74 7.95
CA ASN A 188 -24.62 -21.35 8.36
C ASN A 188 -25.07 -20.45 7.20
N ALA A 189 -24.45 -20.59 6.02
CA ALA A 189 -24.86 -19.86 4.83
C ALA A 189 -26.29 -20.22 4.39
N PHE A 190 -26.65 -21.51 4.40
CA PHE A 190 -27.99 -21.99 4.07
C PHE A 190 -29.05 -21.46 5.03
N ASN A 191 -28.77 -21.45 6.34
CA ASN A 191 -29.71 -20.96 7.35
C ASN A 191 -29.96 -19.44 7.19
N LYS A 192 -28.91 -18.67 6.92
CA LYS A 192 -29.02 -17.22 6.68
C LYS A 192 -29.85 -16.88 5.43
N ILE A 193 -29.84 -17.75 4.41
CA ILE A 193 -30.69 -17.62 3.22
C ILE A 193 -32.15 -17.95 3.55
N LYS A 194 -32.40 -19.01 4.34
CA LYS A 194 -33.74 -19.39 4.79
C LYS A 194 -34.39 -18.30 5.64
N GLU A 195 -33.67 -17.71 6.58
CA GLU A 195 -34.18 -16.61 7.42
C GLU A 195 -34.57 -15.38 6.59
N LYS A 196 -33.81 -15.07 5.52
CA LYS A 196 -34.17 -13.99 4.59
C LYS A 196 -35.40 -14.27 3.72
N HIS A 197 -35.80 -15.53 3.56
CA HIS A 197 -36.95 -15.93 2.73
C HIS A 197 -38.21 -16.26 3.53
N LEU A 198 -38.18 -16.16 4.86
CA LEU A 198 -39.33 -16.36 5.75
C LEU A 198 -40.03 -15.04 6.15
N CYS A 199 -39.60 -13.91 5.58
CA CYS A 199 -40.26 -12.61 5.72
C CYS A 199 -40.95 -12.19 4.42
N TYR A 200 -41.97 -12.95 3.99
CA TYR A 200 -43.04 -12.50 3.09
C TYR A 200 -44.31 -13.30 3.38
#